data_AF-A0A0F9NQI0-F1
#
_entry.id   AF-A0A0F9NQI0-F1
#
_cell.length_a   1.000
_cell.length_b   1.000
_cell.length_c   1.000
_cell.angle_alpha   90.00
_cell.angle_beta   90.00
_cell.angle_gamma   90.00
#
_symmetry.space_group_name_H-M   'P 1'
#
loop_
_entity.id
_entity.type
_entity.pdbx_description
1 polymer ?
#
loop_
_entity_poly.entity_id
_entity_poly.type
_entity_poly.pdbx_seq_one_letter_code
_entity_poly.pdbx_strand_id
1 'polypeptide(L)'
;MITILFNFASDKILVTIREANISFSSTAMGTVESTIDGLKLDYSGVILEFPELEGKDNWKQEAIKRFKKKIKELPTEQDRADYIIYDLKKYGYVPEQIQKGGHRPKKIK
;
A
#
# COMPACT_ATOMS: atom_id res chain seq x y z
N MET A 1 -2.29 15.55 3.83
CA MET A 1 -1.50 14.40 4.28
C MET A 1 -2.38 13.40 5.00
N ILE A 2 -2.33 12.13 4.59
CA ILE A 2 -2.99 11.00 5.24
C ILE A 2 -1.94 9.93 5.55
N THR A 3 -2.00 9.34 6.73
CA THR A 3 -1.17 8.20 7.11
C THR A 3 -2.06 7.00 7.42
N ILE A 4 -1.62 5.81 7.02
CA ILE A 4 -2.35 4.56 7.21
C ILE A 4 -1.37 3.54 7.78
N LEU A 5 -1.73 2.94 8.91
CA LEU A 5 -0.95 1.88 9.52
C LEU A 5 -1.55 0.53 9.10
N PHE A 6 -0.73 -0.31 8.49
CA PHE A 6 -1.05 -1.68 8.17
C PHE A 6 -0.24 -2.63 9.05
N ASN A 7 -0.85 -3.76 9.37
CA ASN A 7 -0.18 -4.94 9.88
C ASN A 7 -0.02 -5.94 8.73
N PHE A 8 1.18 -6.51 8.59
CA PHE A 8 1.49 -7.53 7.60
C PHE A 8 2.38 -8.59 8.25
N ALA A 9 1.85 -9.79 8.44
CA ALA A 9 2.48 -10.85 9.22
C ALA A 9 2.89 -10.34 10.62
N SER A 10 4.19 -10.15 10.87
CA SER A 10 4.73 -9.63 12.14
C SER A 10 5.24 -8.19 12.04
N ASP A 11 5.12 -7.56 10.87
CA ASP A 11 5.62 -6.21 10.58
C ASP A 11 4.48 -5.19 10.58
N LYS A 12 4.75 -3.98 11.09
CA LYS A 12 3.88 -2.83 10.83
C LYS A 12 4.43 -1.99 9.69
N ILE A 13 3.55 -1.65 8.75
CA ILE A 13 3.86 -0.81 7.61
C ILE A 13 3.04 0.47 7.70
N LEU A 14 3.73 1.60 7.83
CA LEU A 14 3.14 2.92 7.75
C LEU A 14 3.17 3.40 6.31
N VAL A 15 2.01 3.67 5.75
CA VAL A 15 1.86 4.31 4.43
C VAL A 15 1.57 5.79 4.65
N THR A 16 2.40 6.66 4.10
CA THR A 16 2.18 8.11 4.15
C THR A 16 1.86 8.63 2.76
N ILE A 17 0.73 9.33 2.64
CA ILE A 17 0.23 9.96 1.42
C ILE A 17 0.32 11.46 1.62
N ARG A 18 1.18 12.11 0.84
CA ARG A 18 1.32 13.56 0.81
C ARG A 18 1.16 14.03 -0.63
N GLU A 19 0.00 14.59 -0.93
CA GLU A 19 -0.37 14.94 -2.29
C GLU A 19 -0.14 13.73 -3.21
N ALA A 20 0.62 13.89 -4.30
CA ALA A 20 0.94 12.83 -5.27
C ALA A 20 2.03 11.85 -4.81
N ASN A 21 2.69 12.11 -3.69
CA ASN A 21 3.79 11.29 -3.20
C ASN A 21 3.29 10.28 -2.16
N ILE A 22 3.77 9.04 -2.28
CA ILE A 22 3.52 7.99 -1.30
C ILE A 22 4.84 7.41 -0.84
N SER A 23 5.00 7.29 0.48
CA SER A 23 6.09 6.56 1.11
C SER A 23 5.56 5.40 1.96
N PHE A 24 6.40 4.37 2.08
CA PHE A 24 6.12 3.17 2.88
C PHE A 24 7.24 3.03 3.91
N SER A 25 6.92 2.93 5.19
CA SER A 25 7.91 2.79 6.26
C SER A 25 7.60 1.54 7.07
N SER A 26 8.56 0.63 7.21
CA SER A 26 8.41 -0.53 8.09
C SER A 26 8.98 -0.22 9.48
N THR A 27 8.26 -0.62 10.53
CA THR A 27 8.75 -0.49 11.91
C THR A 27 9.77 -1.56 12.29
N ALA A 28 9.88 -2.65 11.51
CA ALA A 28 10.73 -3.81 11.86
C ALA A 28 12.23 -3.58 11.62
N MET A 29 12.59 -2.63 10.75
CA MET A 29 14.00 -2.32 10.44
C MET A 29 14.43 -0.91 10.86
N GLY A 30 13.75 -0.32 11.85
CA GLY A 30 14.07 1.04 12.31
C GLY A 30 13.80 2.09 11.24
N THR A 31 12.53 2.43 11.03
CA THR A 31 12.08 3.57 10.19
C THR A 31 12.79 3.71 8.84
N VAL A 32 13.05 2.60 8.14
CA VAL A 32 13.56 2.66 6.77
C VAL A 32 12.37 3.03 5.88
N GLU A 33 12.38 4.26 5.36
CA GLU A 33 11.50 4.65 4.27
C GLU A 33 11.87 3.82 3.04
N SER A 34 11.06 2.81 2.74
CA SER A 34 11.16 2.08 1.50
C SER A 34 10.25 2.75 0.47
N THR A 35 10.69 2.82 -0.78
CA THR A 35 9.76 3.15 -1.85
C THR A 35 8.71 2.04 -1.93
N ILE A 36 7.60 2.33 -2.59
CA ILE A 36 6.53 1.36 -2.92
C ILE A 36 7.07 0.07 -3.60
N ASP A 37 8.31 0.09 -4.11
CA ASP A 37 9.01 -1.08 -4.66
C ASP A 37 9.37 -2.13 -3.58
N GLY A 38 9.41 -1.72 -2.31
CA GLY A 38 9.56 -2.58 -1.15
C GLY A 38 8.27 -3.27 -0.68
N LEU A 39 7.14 -3.07 -1.37
CA LEU A 39 5.90 -3.78 -1.05
C LEU A 39 6.09 -5.30 -1.17
N LYS A 40 5.62 -6.00 -0.14
CA LYS A 40 5.53 -7.46 -0.11
C LYS A 40 4.19 -7.84 -0.74
N LEU A 41 4.19 -8.02 -2.05
CA LEU A 41 3.02 -8.49 -2.80
C LEU A 41 2.98 -10.02 -2.78
N ASP A 42 1.83 -10.59 -2.44
CA ASP A 42 1.58 -12.02 -2.54
C ASP A 42 1.34 -12.41 -4.01
N TYR A 43 2.04 -13.44 -4.49
CA TYR A 43 1.93 -13.89 -5.88
C TYR A 43 0.49 -14.32 -6.21
N SER A 44 -0.13 -15.10 -5.33
CA SER A 44 -1.49 -15.60 -5.55
C SER A 44 -2.50 -14.45 -5.64
N GLY A 45 -2.39 -13.46 -4.74
CA GLY A 45 -3.19 -12.24 -4.80
C GLY A 45 -3.01 -11.44 -6.10
N VAL A 46 -1.76 -11.32 -6.59
CA VAL A 46 -1.47 -10.63 -7.85
C VAL A 46 -2.02 -11.38 -9.06
N ILE A 47 -1.89 -12.71 -9.12
CA ILE A 47 -2.42 -13.50 -10.23
C ILE A 47 -3.95 -13.55 -10.24
N LEU A 48 -4.61 -13.53 -9.08
CA LEU A 48 -6.07 -13.42 -9.00
C LEU A 48 -6.58 -12.09 -9.61
N GLU A 49 -5.84 -11.01 -9.41
CA GLU A 49 -6.20 -9.70 -9.96
C GLU A 49 -5.73 -9.49 -11.40
N PHE A 50 -4.57 -10.05 -11.74
CA PHE A 50 -3.94 -9.95 -13.05
C PHE A 50 -3.49 -11.33 -13.53
N PRO A 51 -4.43 -12.19 -14.00
CA PRO A 51 -4.12 -13.54 -14.46
C PRO A 51 -3.07 -13.56 -15.59
N GLU A 52 -2.99 -12.50 -16.39
CA GLU A 52 -2.02 -12.36 -17.48
C GLU A 52 -0.57 -12.13 -17.01
N LEU A 53 -0.34 -11.97 -15.71
CA LEU A 53 0.99 -11.93 -15.11
C LEU A 53 1.47 -13.32 -14.69
N GLU A 54 0.62 -14.35 -14.80
CA GLU A 54 0.98 -15.73 -14.45
C GLU A 54 2.14 -16.21 -15.32
N GLY A 55 3.20 -16.71 -14.65
CA GLY A 55 4.40 -17.22 -15.33
C GLY A 55 5.35 -16.15 -15.89
N LYS A 56 5.11 -14.86 -15.67
CA LYS A 56 6.07 -13.79 -16.04
C LYS A 56 7.06 -13.54 -14.92
N ASP A 57 8.36 -13.63 -15.19
CA ASP A 57 9.41 -13.37 -14.18
C ASP A 57 9.33 -11.96 -13.58
N ASN A 58 8.79 -10.99 -14.31
CA ASN A 58 8.65 -9.59 -13.89
C ASN A 58 7.25 -9.24 -13.33
N TRP A 59 6.43 -10.24 -12.98
CA TRP A 59 5.06 -10.04 -12.48
C TRP A 59 4.99 -8.99 -11.36
N LYS A 60 5.93 -9.03 -10.41
CA LYS A 60 5.97 -8.14 -9.24
C LYS A 60 6.18 -6.69 -9.66
N GLN A 61 7.08 -6.45 -10.61
CA GLN A 61 7.37 -5.10 -11.11
C GLN A 61 6.17 -4.51 -11.87
N GLU A 62 5.51 -5.32 -12.70
CA GLU A 62 4.32 -4.87 -13.43
C GLU A 62 3.13 -4.62 -12.50
N ALA A 63 2.91 -5.45 -11.47
CA ALA A 63 1.90 -5.19 -10.45
C ALA A 63 2.16 -3.86 -9.71
N ILE A 64 3.40 -3.62 -9.26
CA ILE A 64 3.79 -2.36 -8.60
C ILE A 64 3.60 -1.16 -9.54
N LYS A 65 3.94 -1.30 -10.83
CA LYS A 65 3.77 -0.24 -11.82
C LYS A 65 2.30 0.11 -12.04
N ARG A 66 1.42 -0.91 -12.11
CA ARG A 66 -0.03 -0.72 -12.21
C ARG A 66 -0.60 -0.04 -10.96
N PHE A 67 -0.16 -0.48 -9.77
CA PHE A 67 -0.52 0.14 -8.50
C PHE A 67 -0.11 1.61 -8.44
N LYS A 68 1.16 1.92 -8.76
CA LYS A 68 1.68 3.31 -8.89
C LYS A 68 0.82 4.14 -9.85
N LYS A 69 0.48 3.58 -11.02
CA LYS A 69 -0.31 4.26 -12.05
C LYS A 69 -1.70 4.59 -11.53
N LYS A 70 -2.40 3.62 -10.95
CA LYS A 70 -3.76 3.79 -10.45
C LYS A 70 -3.84 4.87 -9.37
N ILE A 71 -2.88 4.91 -8.46
CA ILE A 71 -2.83 5.95 -7.43
C ILE A 71 -2.66 7.34 -8.04
N LYS A 72 -1.76 7.49 -9.03
CA LYS A 72 -1.54 8.77 -9.69
C LYS A 72 -2.79 9.30 -10.40
N GLU A 73 -3.63 8.40 -10.91
CA GLU A 73 -4.92 8.74 -11.54
C GLU A 73 -5.97 9.22 -10.54
N LEU A 74 -5.83 8.89 -9.25
CA LEU A 74 -6.79 9.31 -8.23
C LEU A 74 -6.58 10.78 -7.83
N PRO A 75 -7.65 11.60 -7.77
CA PRO A 75 -7.53 13.04 -7.63
C PRO A 75 -7.25 13.49 -6.19
N THR A 76 -7.82 12.81 -5.19
CA THR A 76 -7.67 13.23 -3.78
C THR A 76 -6.79 12.28 -2.97
N GLU A 77 -6.19 12.79 -1.89
CA GLU A 77 -5.46 11.95 -0.93
C GLU A 77 -6.35 10.88 -0.30
N GLN A 78 -7.65 11.18 -0.12
CA GLN A 78 -8.61 10.23 0.44
C GLN A 78 -8.89 9.08 -0.53
N ASP A 79 -9.13 9.38 -1.81
CA ASP A 79 -9.34 8.34 -2.83
C ASP A 79 -8.12 7.43 -2.93
N ARG A 80 -6.92 8.02 -2.86
CA ARG A 80 -5.65 7.28 -2.81
C ARG A 80 -5.58 6.38 -1.59
N ALA A 81 -5.94 6.89 -0.41
CA ALA A 81 -5.96 6.12 0.82
C ALA A 81 -6.92 4.92 0.73
N ASP A 82 -8.13 5.17 0.22
CA ASP A 82 -9.17 4.15 0.10
C ASP A 82 -8.78 3.06 -0.90
N TYR A 83 -8.19 3.45 -2.05
CA TYR A 83 -7.65 2.51 -3.01
C TYR A 83 -6.50 1.68 -2.43
N ILE A 84 -5.54 2.30 -1.74
CA ILE A 84 -4.41 1.58 -1.11
C ILE A 84 -4.92 0.57 -0.08
N ILE A 85 -5.90 0.96 0.75
CA ILE A 85 -6.53 0.06 1.72
C ILE A 85 -7.20 -1.11 1.02
N TYR A 86 -7.99 -0.83 -0.03
CA TYR A 86 -8.69 -1.87 -0.79
C TYR A 86 -7.74 -2.85 -1.46
N ASP A 87 -6.68 -2.33 -2.10
CA ASP A 87 -5.75 -3.14 -2.87
C ASP A 87 -4.84 -3.98 -1.98
N LEU A 88 -4.25 -3.36 -0.95
CA LEU A 88 -3.32 -4.05 -0.06
C LEU A 88 -4.01 -5.16 0.74
N LYS A 89 -5.31 -5.05 1.06
CA LYS A 89 -6.08 -6.12 1.69
C LYS A 89 -6.03 -7.43 0.90
N LYS A 90 -6.00 -7.37 -0.44
CA LYS A 90 -5.93 -8.56 -1.30
C LYS A 90 -4.61 -9.32 -1.15
N TYR A 91 -3.54 -8.60 -0.81
CA TYR A 91 -2.21 -9.18 -0.62
C TYR A 91 -1.93 -9.54 0.85
N GLY A 92 -2.95 -9.55 1.72
CA GLY A 92 -2.83 -9.95 3.12
C GLY A 92 -2.44 -8.82 4.09
N TYR A 93 -2.47 -7.56 3.64
CA TYR A 93 -2.28 -6.43 4.55
C TYR A 93 -3.57 -6.14 5.33
N VAL A 94 -3.43 -5.97 6.65
CA VAL A 94 -4.54 -5.65 7.54
C VAL A 94 -4.44 -4.18 7.95
N PRO A 95 -5.32 -3.28 7.47
CA PRO A 95 -5.31 -1.89 7.91
C PRO A 95 -5.74 -1.80 9.38
N GLU A 96 -4.93 -1.17 10.22
CA GLU A 96 -5.22 -0.96 11.65
C GLU A 96 -5.75 0.45 11.92
N GLN A 97 -5.11 1.47 11.33
CA GLN A 97 -5.37 2.87 11.66
C GLN A 97 -5.25 3.76 10.43
N ILE A 98 -6.06 4.82 10.39
CA ILE A 98 -5.95 5.94 9.44
C ILE A 98 -5.92 7.25 10.19
N GLN A 99 -5.04 8.16 9.79
CA GLN A 99 -4.92 9.48 10.35
C GLN A 99 -4.84 10.51 9.24
N LYS A 100 -5.73 11.51 9.30
CA LYS A 100 -5.63 12.72 8.48
C LYS A 100 -4.77 13.74 9.22
N GLY A 101 -3.90 14.46 8.51
CA GLY A 101 -3.02 15.48 9.10
C GLY A 101 -3.79 16.43 10.03
N GLY A 102 -3.22 16.69 11.21
CA GLY A 102 -3.84 17.52 12.24
C GLY A 102 -5.02 16.88 12.99
N HIS A 103 -5.41 15.65 12.67
CA HIS A 103 -6.50 14.93 13.34
C HIS A 103 -5.95 13.75 14.17
N ARG A 104 -6.75 13.30 15.14
CA ARG A 104 -6.47 12.08 15.90
C ARG A 104 -6.56 10.84 14.98
N PRO A 105 -5.67 9.85 15.11
CA PRO A 105 -5.79 8.58 14.41
C PRO A 105 -7.12 7.89 14.74
N LYS A 106 -7.77 7.34 13.71
CA LYS A 106 -8.97 6.51 13.82
C LYS A 106 -8.59 5.07 13.52
N LYS A 107 -9.13 4.13 14.30
CA LYS A 107 -8.99 2.70 13.97
C LYS A 107 -9.87 2.39 12.76
N ILE A 108 -9.31 1.64 11.82
CA ILE A 108 -10.08 1.03 10.73
C ILE A 108 -10.68 -0.25 11.30
N LYS A 109 -12.02 -0.36 11.31
CA LYS A 109 -12.73 -1.58 11.71
C LYS A 109 -12.96 -2.48 10.51
#